data_AF-A0A2N9Y8Y1-F1
#
_entry.id   AF-A0A2N9Y8Y1-F1
#
_cell.length_a   1.000
_cell.length_b   1.000
_cell.length_c   1.000
_cell.angle_alpha   90.00
_cell.angle_beta   90.00
_cell.angle_gamma   90.00
#
_symmetry.space_group_name_H-M   'P 1'
#
loop_
_entity.id
_entity.type
_entity.pdbx_description
1 polymer ?
#
loop_
_entity_poly.entity_id
_entity_poly.type
_entity_poly.pdbx_seq_one_letter_code
_entity_poly.pdbx_strand_id
1 'polypeptide(L)' 'MRPNFQREKIYSETEVSKICNLFTVDFARLRRTLVERGFLQRHRGKYQCMLSKEN' A
#
# COMPACT_ATOMS: atom_id res chain seq x y z
N MET A 1 6.70 -16.10 -7.28
CA MET A 1 6.97 -15.36 -8.53
C MET A 1 6.46 -13.94 -8.38
N ARG A 2 7.32 -12.92 -8.51
CA ARG A 2 6.85 -11.54 -8.67
C ARG A 2 6.34 -11.41 -10.11
N PRO A 3 5.14 -10.85 -10.36
CA PRO A 3 4.71 -10.63 -11.73
C PRO A 3 5.62 -9.54 -12.34
N ASN A 4 6.49 -9.93 -13.26
CA ASN A 4 7.23 -8.95 -14.05
C ASN A 4 6.25 -8.29 -15.01
N PHE A 5 5.95 -7.01 -14.76
CA PHE A 5 5.19 -6.18 -15.69
C PHE A 5 6.05 -5.99 -16.95
N GLN A 6 5.65 -6.62 -18.06
CA GLN A 6 6.31 -6.53 -19.35
C GLN A 6 5.76 -5.35 -20.15
N ARG A 7 6.66 -4.51 -20.69
CA ARG A 7 6.34 -3.23 -21.34
C ARG A 7 5.56 -3.37 -22.65
N GLU A 8 5.83 -4.42 -23.43
CA GLU A 8 5.28 -4.60 -24.78
C GLU A 8 4.09 -5.58 -24.82
N LYS A 9 3.70 -6.10 -23.65
CA LYS A 9 2.56 -7.02 -23.56
C LYS A 9 1.25 -6.23 -23.56
N ILE A 10 0.31 -6.63 -24.41
CA ILE A 10 -1.09 -6.21 -24.31
C ILE A 10 -1.73 -7.04 -23.19
N TYR A 11 -2.32 -6.36 -22.20
CA TYR A 11 -3.01 -7.00 -21.08
C TYR A 11 -4.51 -6.89 -21.26
N SER A 12 -5.21 -7.96 -20.88
CA SER A 12 -6.66 -7.90 -20.67
C SER A 12 -7.02 -7.08 -19.43
N GLU A 13 -8.25 -6.59 -19.38
CA GLU A 13 -8.78 -5.86 -18.21
C GLU A 13 -8.62 -6.67 -16.92
N THR A 14 -8.91 -7.97 -16.96
CA THR A 14 -8.78 -8.87 -15.81
C THR A 14 -7.33 -8.97 -15.30
N GLU A 15 -6.34 -8.98 -16.19
CA GLU A 15 -4.92 -8.99 -15.80
C GLU A 15 -4.52 -7.68 -15.14
N VAL A 16 -4.97 -6.54 -15.70
CA VAL A 16 -4.74 -5.23 -15.10
C VAL A 16 -5.37 -5.15 -13.71
N SER A 17 -6.62 -5.62 -13.54
CA SER A 17 -7.27 -5.65 -12.23
C SER A 17 -6.49 -6.52 -11.22
N LYS A 18 -5.95 -7.67 -11.62
CA LYS A 18 -5.12 -8.52 -10.76
C LYS A 18 -3.83 -7.80 -10.33
N ILE A 19 -3.18 -7.09 -11.25
CA ILE A 19 -1.98 -6.29 -10.95
C ILE A 19 -2.32 -5.16 -9.98
N CYS A 20 -3.41 -4.42 -10.24
CA CYS A 20 -3.89 -3.34 -9.36
C CYS A 20 -4.21 -3.85 -7.93
N ASN A 21 -4.82 -5.03 -7.81
CA ASN A 21 -5.12 -5.63 -6.50
C ASN A 21 -3.87 -5.92 -5.66
N LEU A 22 -2.71 -6.20 -6.29
CA LEU A 22 -1.46 -6.38 -5.55
C LEU A 22 -1.05 -5.09 -4.83
N PHE A 23 -1.21 -3.94 -5.49
CA PHE A 23 -0.96 -2.65 -4.85
C PHE A 23 -1.92 -2.42 -3.68
N THR A 24 -3.21 -2.77 -3.80
CA THR A 24 -4.16 -2.66 -2.69
C THR A 24 -3.72 -3.47 -1.46
N VAL A 25 -3.26 -4.70 -1.68
CA VAL A 25 -2.73 -5.56 -0.61
C VAL A 25 -1.45 -4.98 -0.01
N ASP A 26 -0.54 -4.50 -0.84
CA ASP A 26 0.72 -3.91 -0.38
C ASP A 26 0.51 -2.58 0.35
N PHE A 27 -0.42 -1.74 -0.10
CA PHE A 27 -0.82 -0.53 0.63
C PHE A 27 -1.45 -0.86 1.98
N ALA A 28 -2.26 -1.91 2.07
CA ALA A 28 -2.81 -2.36 3.34
C ALA A 28 -1.72 -2.83 4.31
N ARG A 29 -0.72 -3.57 3.80
CA ARG A 29 0.45 -4.01 4.57
C ARG A 29 1.31 -2.83 5.02
N LEU A 30 1.66 -1.93 4.11
CA LEU A 30 2.43 -0.72 4.42
C LEU A 30 1.74 0.11 5.50
N ARG A 31 0.43 0.36 5.35
CA ARG A 31 -0.37 1.10 6.33
C ARG A 31 -0.35 0.44 7.70
N ARG A 32 -0.42 -0.90 7.76
CA ARG A 32 -0.32 -1.66 9.01
C ARG A 32 1.06 -1.49 9.64
N THR A 33 2.12 -1.66 8.86
CA THR A 33 3.51 -1.48 9.32
C THR A 33 3.74 -0.07 9.88
N LEU A 34 3.23 0.97 9.23
CA LEU A 34 3.37 2.35 9.70
C LEU A 34 2.67 2.58 11.04
N VAL A 35 1.54 1.91 11.30
CA VAL A 35 0.86 1.97 12.61
C VAL A 35 1.62 1.16 13.66
N GLU A 36 2.02 -0.07 13.33
CA GLU A 36 2.73 -0.96 14.27
C GLU A 36 4.10 -0.41 14.69
N ARG A 37 4.79 0.29 13.78
CA ARG A 37 6.08 0.95 14.05
C ARG A 37 5.94 2.31 14.74
N GLY A 38 4.71 2.77 14.99
CA GLY A 38 4.44 4.02 15.70
C GLY A 38 4.61 5.29 14.85
N PHE A 39 4.76 5.19 13.53
CA PHE A 39 4.79 6.35 12.63
C PHE A 39 3.41 6.99 12.46
N LEU A 40 2.36 6.16 12.46
CA LEU A 40 0.98 6.59 12.36
C LEU A 40 0.17 6.12 13.57
N GLN A 41 -0.73 6.97 14.05
CA GLN A 41 -1.78 6.57 14.98
C GLN A 41 -3.13 6.57 14.26
N ARG A 42 -3.89 5.47 14.39
CA ARG A 42 -5.22 5.34 13.79
C ARG A 42 -6.31 5.53 14.84
N HIS A 43 -7.21 6.49 14.64
CA HIS A 43 -8.39 6.68 15.48
C HIS A 43 -9.62 7.00 14.63
N ARG A 44 -10.72 6.26 14.83
CA ARG A 44 -12.00 6.43 14.08
C ARG A 44 -11.82 6.56 12.55
N GLY A 45 -10.92 5.75 11.98
CA GLY A 45 -10.64 5.75 10.54
C GLY A 45 -9.73 6.87 10.04
N LYS A 46 -9.32 7.81 10.90
CA LYS A 46 -8.32 8.84 10.59
C LYS A 46 -6.93 8.39 11.02
N TYR A 47 -5.90 8.88 10.33
CA TYR A 47 -4.50 8.62 10.63
C TYR A 47 -3.81 9.93 10.99
N GLN A 48 -3.04 9.94 12.08
CA GLN A 48 -2.22 11.06 12.53
C GLN A 48 -0.75 10.67 12.48
N CYS A 49 0.08 11.54 11.91
CA CYS A 49 1.54 11.35 11.91
C CYS A 49 2.10 11.59 13.31
N MET A 50 2.88 10.65 13.82
CA MET A 50 3.47 10.70 15.17
C MET A 50 4.91 11.25 15.15
N LEU A 51 5.51 11.45 13.98
CA LEU A 51 6.86 12.04 13.84
C LEU A 51 6.89 13.57 14.06
N SER A 52 5.73 14.23 14.16
CA SER A 52 5.66 15.67 14.42
C SER A 52 5.59 15.92 15.93
N LYS A 53 6.74 15.72 16.60
CA LYS A 53 7.15 16.45 17.81
C LYS A 53 8.69 16.43 17.86
N GLU A 54 9.31 17.19 16.95
CA GLU A 54 10.57 17.84 17.30
C GLU A 54 10.24 18.86 18.39
N ASN A 55 10.88 18.71 19.56
CA ASN A 55 10.99 19.74 20.58
C ASN A 55 11.87 20.87 20.07
#